data_AF-A0AAU5QGZ3-F1
#
_entry.id   AF-A0AAU5QGZ3-F1
#
_cell.length_a   1.000
_cell.length_b   1.000
_cell.length_c   1.000
_cell.angle_alpha   90.00
_cell.angle_beta   90.00
_cell.angle_gamma   90.00
#
_symmetry.space_group_name_H-M   'P 1'
#
loop_
_entity.id
_entity.type
_entity.pdbx_description
1 polymer ?
#
loop_
_entity_poly.entity_id
_entity_poly.type
_entity_poly.pdbx_seq_one_letter_code
_entity_poly.pdbx_strand_id
1 'polypeptide(L)' 'MSSNRSSSSVLRVEKGHCDPEELAAITAVLLARAASQPESAPLQERSTAAGWRRLERQRGFQPSHSWQG' A
#
# COMPACT_ATOMS: atom_id res chain seq x y z
N MET A 1 -13.53 -1.73 24.58
CA MET A 1 -12.42 -0.83 24.98
C MET A 1 -11.64 -0.42 23.73
N SER A 2 -11.90 0.77 23.19
CA SER A 2 -11.13 1.30 22.06
C SER A 2 -9.95 2.13 22.59
N SER A 3 -8.73 1.64 22.39
CA SER A 3 -7.50 2.24 22.89
C SER A 3 -7.17 3.54 22.15
N ASN A 4 -6.93 4.58 22.94
CA ASN A 4 -6.67 5.95 22.54
C ASN A 4 -5.25 6.11 21.91
N ARG A 5 -5.14 6.64 20.68
CA ARG A 5 -3.86 6.87 19.94
C ARG A 5 -3.07 8.08 20.46
N SER A 6 -2.74 8.13 21.75
CA SER A 6 -1.99 9.24 22.34
C SER A 6 -0.49 8.96 22.33
N SER A 7 0.08 9.06 21.11
CA SER A 7 1.49 9.10 20.68
C SER A 7 1.57 8.34 19.36
N SER A 8 0.99 8.91 18.31
CA SER A 8 0.63 8.20 17.09
C SER A 8 1.86 7.77 16.30
N SER A 9 2.38 6.58 16.59
CA SER A 9 3.24 5.86 15.65
C SER A 9 2.53 5.84 14.30
N VAL A 10 3.18 6.39 13.28
CA VAL A 10 2.61 6.57 11.93
C VAL A 10 2.31 5.22 11.28
N LEU A 11 3.04 4.17 11.69
CA LEU A 11 2.91 2.80 11.23
C LEU A 11 2.66 1.85 12.41
N ARG A 12 1.93 0.76 12.15
CA ARG A 12 1.66 -0.31 13.11
C ARG A 12 1.90 -1.67 12.46
N VAL A 13 2.61 -2.54 13.16
CA VAL A 13 2.86 -3.93 12.75
C VAL A 13 1.75 -4.81 13.30
N GLU A 14 0.95 -5.42 12.43
CA GLU A 14 -0.16 -6.31 12.83
C GLU A 14 0.27 -7.76 13.04
N LYS A 15 1.31 -8.19 12.31
CA LYS A 15 1.82 -9.56 12.31
C LYS A 15 3.33 -9.55 12.10
N GLY A 16 4.02 -10.48 12.76
CA GLY A 16 5.48 -10.58 12.69
C GLY A 16 6.20 -9.53 13.54
N HIS A 17 7.51 -9.48 13.40
CA HIS A 17 8.37 -8.43 13.95
C HIS A 17 8.99 -7.65 12.79
N CYS A 18 9.35 -6.41 13.05
CA CYS A 18 10.01 -5.52 12.10
C CYS A 18 11.12 -4.84 12.86
N ASP A 19 12.35 -4.99 12.38
CA ASP A 19 13.48 -4.32 12.99
C ASP A 19 13.36 -2.80 12.80
N PRO A 20 13.98 -1.99 13.68
CA PRO A 20 13.93 -0.53 13.59
C PRO A 20 14.33 0.00 12.21
N GLU A 21 15.33 -0.62 11.57
CA GLU A 21 15.84 -0.27 10.24
C GLU A 21 14.80 -0.50 9.15
N GLU A 22 14.06 -1.60 9.22
CA GLU A 22 12.99 -1.93 8.27
C GLU A 22 11.82 -0.94 8.39
N LEU A 23 11.44 -0.60 9.62
CA LEU A 23 10.38 0.39 9.88
C LEU A 23 10.79 1.79 9.37
N ALA A 24 12.05 2.17 9.58
CA ALA A 24 12.63 3.40 9.06
C ALA A 24 12.64 3.42 7.53
N ALA A 25 13.02 2.32 6.89
CA ALA A 25 13.03 2.19 5.43
C ALA A 25 11.63 2.38 4.84
N ILE A 26 10.61 1.71 5.40
CA ILE A 26 9.22 1.85 4.95
C ILE A 26 8.75 3.30 5.13
N THR A 27 9.04 3.92 6.28
CA THR A 27 8.68 5.33 6.53
C THR A 27 9.35 6.26 5.52
N ALA A 28 10.65 6.08 5.25
CA ALA A 28 11.40 6.88 4.30
C ALA A 28 10.81 6.78 2.88
N VAL A 29 10.46 5.57 2.42
CA VAL A 29 9.83 5.38 1.11
C VAL A 29 8.48 6.09 1.04
N LEU A 30 7.64 5.96 2.07
CA LEU A 30 6.33 6.63 2.11
C LEU A 30 6.48 8.16 2.06
N LEU A 31 7.41 8.72 2.81
CA LEU A 31 7.71 10.16 2.79
C LEU A 31 8.25 10.60 1.44
N ALA A 32 9.18 9.86 0.84
CA ALA A 32 9.69 10.16 -0.49
C ALA A 32 8.58 10.13 -1.55
N ARG A 33 7.68 9.15 -1.50
CA ARG A 33 6.51 9.08 -2.41
C ARG A 33 5.53 10.23 -2.20
N ALA A 34 5.31 10.63 -0.94
CA ALA A 34 4.48 11.77 -0.62
C ALA A 34 5.10 13.10 -1.06
N ALA A 35 6.43 13.21 -1.08
CA ALA A 35 7.14 14.37 -1.60
C ALA A 35 7.17 14.40 -3.13
N SER A 36 7.29 13.24 -3.78
CA SER A 36 7.36 13.11 -5.24
C SER A 36 6.00 13.10 -5.94
N GLN A 37 4.98 13.75 -5.39
CA GLN A 37 3.66 13.83 -6.03
C GLN A 37 3.82 14.53 -7.39
N PRO A 38 3.53 13.85 -8.52
CA PRO A 38 3.64 14.50 -9.82
C PRO A 38 2.63 15.64 -9.90
N GLU A 39 3.08 16.78 -10.43
CA GLU A 39 2.22 17.87 -10.89
C GLU A 39 1.05 17.25 -11.65
N SER A 40 -0.19 17.54 -11.24
CA SER A 40 -1.43 16.91 -11.70
C SER A 40 -1.44 16.61 -13.20
N ALA A 41 -0.98 15.41 -13.57
CA ALA A 41 -1.26 14.87 -14.90
C ALA A 41 -2.79 14.79 -15.01
N PRO A 42 -3.39 15.06 -16.20
CA PRO A 42 -4.83 14.99 -16.36
C PRO A 42 -5.30 13.66 -15.80
N LEU A 43 -6.22 13.73 -14.85
CA LEU A 43 -6.73 12.62 -14.08
C LEU A 43 -7.38 11.64 -15.06
N GLN A 44 -6.59 10.73 -15.66
CA GLN A 44 -7.12 9.48 -16.16
C GLN A 44 -7.89 8.93 -14.98
N GLU A 45 -9.21 8.76 -15.12
CA GLU A 45 -10.09 8.30 -14.07
C GLU A 45 -9.55 6.97 -13.55
N ARG A 46 -8.70 7.06 -12.52
CA ARG A 46 -8.20 5.88 -11.82
C ARG A 46 -9.43 5.30 -11.20
N SER A 47 -9.88 4.16 -11.72
CA SER A 47 -11.04 3.45 -11.19
C SER A 47 -10.90 3.40 -9.67
N THR A 48 -11.74 4.16 -8.99
CA THR A 48 -11.70 4.35 -7.54
C THR A 48 -12.18 3.07 -6.83
N ALA A 49 -12.83 2.19 -7.57
CA ALA A 49 -13.00 0.81 -7.22
C ALA A 49 -11.67 0.08 -7.44
N ALA A 50 -11.09 -0.42 -6.36
CA ALA A 50 -10.09 -1.48 -6.49
C ALA A 50 -10.68 -2.55 -7.44
N GLY A 51 -9.93 -2.91 -8.48
CA GLY A 51 -10.36 -3.86 -9.50
C GLY A 51 -10.37 -5.27 -8.95
N TRP A 52 -11.07 -5.53 -7.85
CA TRP A 52 -11.32 -6.85 -7.29
C TRP A 52 -12.03 -7.65 -8.38
N ARG A 53 -11.23 -8.35 -9.18
CA ARG A 53 -11.74 -9.20 -10.24
C ARG A 53 -12.42 -10.35 -9.55
N ARG A 54 -13.62 -10.65 -10.03
CA ARG A 54 -14.33 -11.88 -9.69
C ARG A 54 -13.44 -13.05 -10.09
N LEU A 55 -12.79 -13.66 -9.11
CA LEU A 55 -11.83 -14.74 -9.31
C LEU A 55 -12.52 -15.94 -10.00
N GLU A 56 -13.82 -16.11 -9.74
CA GLU A 56 -14.70 -17.09 -10.40
C GLU A 56 -14.89 -16.84 -11.91
N ARG A 57 -14.61 -15.63 -12.40
CA ARG A 57 -14.64 -15.25 -13.82
C ARG A 57 -13.26 -15.15 -14.46
N GLN A 58 -12.20 -15.32 -13.67
CA GLN A 58 -10.82 -15.24 -14.15
C GLN A 58 -10.43 -16.61 -14.71
N ARG A 59 -10.20 -16.68 -16.03
CA ARG A 59 -9.75 -17.91 -16.69
C ARG A 59 -8.29 -18.17 -16.33
N GLY A 60 -8.04 -19.13 -15.45
CA GLY A 60 -6.75 -19.80 -15.26
C GLY A 60 -5.82 -19.25 -14.17
N PHE A 61 -4.77 -20.02 -13.90
CA PHE A 61 -3.70 -19.74 -12.96
C PHE A 61 -2.87 -18.51 -13.43
N GLN A 62 -2.66 -17.54 -12.54
CA GLN A 62 -1.73 -16.45 -12.80
C GLN A 62 -0.35 -16.75 -12.19
N PRO A 63 0.73 -16.72 -12.98
CA PRO A 63 2.08 -16.92 -12.49
C PRO A 63 2.52 -15.78 -11.55
N SER A 64 3.53 -16.04 -10.72
CA SER A 64 3.99 -15.13 -9.64
C SER A 64 4.39 -13.73 -10.10
N HIS A 65 4.72 -13.54 -11.38
CA HIS A 65 5.06 -12.24 -11.96
C HIS A 65 3.82 -11.39 -12.35
N SER A 66 2.61 -11.86 -12.07
CA SER A 66 1.35 -11.13 -12.34
C SER A 66 1.15 -9.86 -11.52
N TRP A 67 1.99 -9.62 -10.50
CA TRP A 67 1.96 -8.44 -9.64
C TRP A 67 2.75 -7.25 -10.20
N GLN A 68 3.42 -7.39 -11.35
CA GLN A 68 4.15 -6.30 -12.01
C GLN A 68 3.29 -5.51 -13.02
N GLY A 69 2.00 -5.36 -12.74
CA GLY A 69 1.06 -4.52 -13.50
C GLY A 69 0.74 -3.23 -12.79
#